data_AF-B4IMA9-F1
#
_entry.id   AF-B4IMA9-F1
#
_cell.length_a   1.000
_cell.length_b   1.000
_cell.length_c   1.000
_cell.angle_alpha   90.00
_cell.angle_beta   90.00
_cell.angle_gamma   90.00
#
_symmetry.space_group_name_H-M   'P 1'
#
loop_
_entity.id
_entity.type
_entity.pdbx_description
1 polymer ?
#
loop_
_entity_poly.entity_id
_entity_poly.type
_entity_poly.pdbx_seq_one_letter_code
_entity_poly.pdbx_strand_id
1 'polypeptide(L)'
;MKVVLLNSTEVACLVDTGSDVSIYKPMIESMIAEYKPAKNNAECPFRHQPSRHSSVESESIRKEVDVWLQDGIVLKSSSNFASRVVVVKKLQAQVKDGLRDAEEAKAAKEKL
;
A
#
# COMPACT_ATOMS: atom_id res chain seq x y z
N MET A 1 -0.39 6.67 12.22
CA MET A 1 0.45 7.16 11.12
C MET A 1 1.82 7.47 11.70
N LYS A 2 2.91 6.83 11.23
CA LYS A 2 4.26 7.07 11.75
C LYS A 2 5.00 7.93 10.73
N VAL A 3 5.63 9.00 11.20
CA VAL A 3 6.49 9.84 10.38
C VAL A 3 7.88 9.25 10.43
N VAL A 4 8.44 8.90 9.27
CA VAL A 4 9.80 8.39 9.13
C VAL A 4 10.63 9.44 8.43
N LEU A 5 11.80 9.75 8.98
CA LEU A 5 12.77 10.67 8.41
C LEU A 5 13.69 9.90 7.48
N LEU A 6 13.56 10.14 6.17
CA LEU A 6 14.50 9.64 5.16
C LEU A 6 15.22 10.84 4.54
N ASN A 7 16.54 10.91 4.72
CA ASN A 7 17.38 11.98 4.18
C ASN A 7 16.84 13.40 4.46
N SER A 8 16.42 13.66 5.70
CA SER A 8 15.84 14.94 6.15
C SER A 8 14.47 15.28 5.55
N THR A 9 13.81 14.33 4.88
CA THR A 9 12.43 14.48 4.40
C THR A 9 11.50 13.68 5.28
N GLU A 10 10.44 14.32 5.77
CA GLU A 10 9.42 13.68 6.59
C GLU A 10 8.41 12.96 5.70
N VAL A 11 8.36 11.64 5.81
CA VAL A 11 7.39 10.81 5.07
C VAL A 11 6.41 10.21 6.07
N ALA A 12 5.14 10.60 5.97
CA ALA A 12 4.08 10.03 6.78
C ALA A 12 3.58 8.74 6.11
N CYS A 13 3.96 7.58 6.66
CA CYS A 13 3.58 6.29 6.10
C CYS A 13 2.89 5.38 7.14
N LEU A 14 2.00 4.53 6.65
CA LEU A 14 1.47 3.39 7.39
C LEU A 14 2.53 2.29 7.33
N VAL A 15 3.40 2.25 8.34
CA VAL A 15 4.40 1.18 8.49
C VAL A 15 3.77 0.05 9.28
N ASP A 16 3.19 -0.91 8.57
CA ASP A 16 2.81 -2.21 9.13
C ASP A 16 3.93 -3.21 8.85
N THR A 17 4.89 -3.32 9.77
CA THR A 17 5.96 -4.32 9.68
C THR A 17 5.61 -5.48 10.62
N GLY A 18 4.66 -6.31 10.21
CA GLY A 18 4.41 -7.63 10.79
C GLY A 18 5.52 -8.66 10.49
N SER A 19 6.65 -8.24 9.93
CA SER A 19 7.82 -9.06 9.64
C SER A 19 9.05 -8.49 10.33
N ASP A 20 9.90 -9.37 10.85
CA ASP A 20 11.14 -9.02 11.55
C ASP A 20 12.08 -8.23 10.62
N VAL A 21 12.08 -6.90 10.80
CA VAL A 21 12.81 -5.92 9.98
C VAL A 21 14.33 -6.17 10.04
N SER A 22 14.82 -6.93 11.04
CA SER A 22 16.23 -7.29 11.18
C SER A 22 16.77 -8.10 10.01
N ILE A 23 15.92 -8.92 9.36
CA ILE A 23 16.33 -9.79 8.24
C ILE A 23 16.71 -8.94 7.01
N TYR A 24 16.00 -7.83 6.78
CA TYR A 24 16.21 -6.96 5.62
C TYR A 24 17.16 -5.80 5.89
N LYS A 25 17.50 -5.55 7.16
CA LYS A 25 18.39 -4.46 7.57
C LYS A 25 19.70 -4.40 6.78
N PRO A 26 20.50 -5.48 6.65
CA PRO A 26 21.76 -5.42 5.90
C PRO A 26 21.55 -5.17 4.39
N MET A 27 20.45 -5.69 3.82
CA MET A 27 20.11 -5.46 2.42
C MET A 27 19.74 -3.98 2.19
N ILE A 28 18.93 -3.41 3.07
CA ILE A 28 18.53 -1.99 3.01
C ILE A 28 19.74 -1.08 3.19
N GLU A 29 20.62 -1.37 4.15
CA GLU A 29 21.87 -0.62 4.37
C GLU A 29 22.78 -0.66 3.13
N SER A 30 22.89 -1.81 2.45
CA SER A 30 23.62 -1.95 1.18
C SER A 30 23.01 -1.10 0.07
N MET A 31 21.68 -1.13 -0.08
CA MET A 31 20.97 -0.33 -1.09
C MET A 31 21.11 1.18 -0.86
N ILE A 32 21.10 1.63 0.39
CA ILE A 32 21.32 3.03 0.75
C ILE A 32 22.77 3.45 0.45
N ALA A 33 23.76 2.61 0.77
CA ALA A 33 25.16 2.90 0.51
C ALA A 33 25.47 3.03 -0.99
N GLU A 34 24.79 2.24 -1.82
CA GLU A 34 24.92 2.28 -3.29
C GLU A 34 24.06 3.36 -3.95
N TYR A 35 23.08 3.93 -3.23
CA TYR A 35 22.18 4.94 -3.75
C TYR A 35 22.93 6.25 -4.03
N LYS A 36 23.21 6.49 -5.31
CA LYS A 36 23.65 7.80 -5.80
C LYS A 36 22.40 8.61 -6.18
N PRO A 37 22.03 9.64 -5.41
CA PRO A 37 20.93 10.51 -5.83
C PRO A 37 21.28 11.10 -7.19
N ALA A 38 20.33 11.05 -8.13
CA ALA A 38 20.48 11.74 -9.40
C ALA A 38 20.74 13.23 -9.12
N LYS A 39 21.71 13.84 -9.83
CA LYS A 39 22.12 15.26 -9.64
C LYS A 39 20.97 16.26 -9.89
N ASN A 40 19.88 15.77 -10.42
CA ASN A 40 18.65 16.42 -10.79
C ASN A 40 17.53 15.58 -10.17
N ASN A 41 16.86 16.11 -9.15
CA ASN A 41 15.68 15.53 -8.48
C ASN A 41 14.45 15.41 -9.41
N ALA A 42 14.68 15.27 -10.72
CA ALA A 42 13.65 15.02 -11.69
C ALA A 42 13.25 13.54 -11.54
N GLU A 43 12.21 13.29 -10.75
CA GLU A 43 11.54 12.00 -10.77
C GLU A 43 11.11 11.70 -12.21
N CYS A 44 11.70 10.64 -12.80
CA CYS A 44 11.30 10.20 -14.12
C CYS A 44 9.91 9.54 -14.01
N PRO A 45 8.90 10.00 -14.76
CA PRO A 45 7.60 9.36 -14.75
C PRO A 45 7.73 7.91 -15.23
N PHE A 46 7.06 6.99 -14.55
CA PHE A 46 6.96 5.61 -14.99
C PHE A 46 5.50 5.23 -15.20
N ARG A 47 5.23 4.49 -16.27
CA ARG A 47 3.88 4.04 -16.60
C ARG A 47 3.91 2.55 -16.90
N HIS A 48 3.80 1.75 -15.85
CA HIS A 48 3.73 0.30 -16.03
C HIS A 48 2.44 -0.06 -16.77
N GLN A 49 2.54 -0.98 -17.73
CA GLN A 49 1.35 -1.57 -18.33
C GLN A 49 0.51 -2.27 -17.24
N PRO A 50 -0.83 -2.16 -17.29
CA PRO A 50 -1.71 -2.89 -16.39
C PRO A 50 -1.43 -4.39 -16.42
N SER A 51 -1.48 -5.02 -15.25
CA SER A 51 -1.37 -6.47 -15.11
C SER A 51 -2.52 -7.17 -15.86
N ARG A 52 -2.21 -8.31 -16.49
CA ARG A 52 -3.26 -9.18 -17.07
C ARG A 52 -3.87 -9.99 -15.94
N HIS A 53 -5.15 -9.79 -15.70
CA HIS A 53 -5.94 -10.53 -14.72
C HIS A 53 -6.99 -11.40 -15.41
N SER A 54 -7.38 -12.50 -14.78
CA SER A 54 -8.55 -13.26 -15.22
C SER A 54 -9.82 -12.41 -15.15
N SER A 55 -10.90 -12.84 -15.81
CA SER A 55 -12.19 -12.14 -15.75
C SER A 55 -12.69 -11.97 -14.31
N VAL A 56 -12.58 -13.05 -13.52
CA VAL A 56 -12.99 -13.10 -12.11
C VAL A 56 -12.19 -12.12 -11.26
N GLU A 57 -10.86 -12.12 -11.39
CA GLU A 57 -10.00 -11.20 -10.65
C GLU A 57 -10.25 -9.74 -11.05
N SER A 58 -10.45 -9.49 -12.35
CA SER A 58 -10.75 -8.14 -12.85
C SER A 58 -12.07 -7.61 -12.30
N GLU A 59 -13.08 -8.46 -12.18
CA GLU A 59 -14.36 -8.09 -11.60
C GLU A 59 -14.24 -7.79 -10.09
N SER A 60 -13.50 -8.61 -9.36
CA SER A 60 -13.23 -8.37 -7.93
C SER A 60 -12.48 -7.06 -7.70
N ILE A 61 -11.44 -6.79 -8.50
CA ILE A 61 -10.68 -5.53 -8.43
C ILE A 61 -11.61 -4.34 -8.69
N ARG A 62 -12.46 -4.40 -9.73
CA ARG A 62 -13.41 -3.32 -10.04
C ARG A 62 -14.36 -3.05 -8.87
N LYS A 63 -14.97 -4.09 -8.30
CA LYS A 63 -15.90 -3.96 -7.17
C LYS A 63 -15.23 -3.30 -5.95
N GLU A 64 -14.01 -3.72 -5.62
CA GLU A 64 -13.26 -3.14 -4.50
C GLU A 64 -12.89 -1.67 -4.75
N VAL A 65 -12.42 -1.34 -5.95
CA VAL A 65 -12.11 0.05 -6.34
C VAL A 65 -13.37 0.93 -6.34
N ASP A 66 -14.51 0.41 -6.78
CA ASP A 66 -15.78 1.15 -6.77
C ASP A 66 -16.22 1.50 -5.33
N VAL A 67 -16.07 0.58 -4.38
CA VAL A 67 -16.30 0.85 -2.95
C VAL A 67 -15.36 1.95 -2.45
N TRP A 68 -14.07 1.86 -2.75
CA TRP A 68 -13.11 2.90 -2.35
C TRP A 68 -13.35 4.27 -2.99
N LEU A 69 -13.90 4.31 -4.21
CA LEU A 69 -14.33 5.54 -4.86
C LEU A 69 -15.55 6.14 -4.14
N GLN A 70 -16.52 5.31 -3.75
CA GLN A 70 -17.70 5.76 -2.98
C GLN A 70 -17.33 6.27 -1.59
N ASP A 71 -16.41 5.58 -0.91
CA ASP A 71 -15.92 5.95 0.41
C ASP A 71 -14.94 7.14 0.38
N GLY A 72 -14.56 7.62 -0.81
CA GLY A 72 -13.61 8.72 -0.98
C GLY A 72 -12.17 8.38 -0.60
N ILE A 73 -11.84 7.09 -0.48
CA ILE A 73 -10.48 6.60 -0.17
C ILE A 73 -9.55 6.78 -1.37
N VAL A 74 -10.07 6.56 -2.59
CA VAL A 74 -9.34 6.81 -3.84
C VAL A 74 -10.08 7.81 -4.73
N LEU A 75 -9.32 8.48 -5.61
CA LEU A 75 -9.84 9.45 -6.57
C LEU A 75 -9.34 9.11 -7.98
N LYS A 76 -10.13 9.49 -8.99
CA LYS A 76 -9.69 9.42 -10.39
C LYS A 76 -8.49 10.35 -10.57
N SER A 77 -7.44 9.81 -11.19
CA SER A 77 -6.17 10.51 -11.38
C SER A 77 -5.82 10.65 -12.85
N SER A 78 -5.18 11.77 -13.20
CA SER A 78 -4.52 12.01 -14.48
C SER A 78 -2.99 11.92 -14.38
N SER A 79 -2.48 11.21 -13.35
CA SER A 79 -1.04 11.11 -13.08
C SER A 79 -0.26 10.44 -14.22
N ASN A 80 0.96 10.92 -14.41
CA ASN A 80 1.95 10.29 -15.30
C ASN A 80 2.67 9.10 -14.65
N PHE A 81 2.34 8.78 -13.40
CA PHE A 81 2.83 7.63 -12.66
C PHE A 81 1.77 6.54 -12.59
N ALA A 82 2.13 5.30 -12.93
CA ALA A 82 1.24 4.14 -12.82
C ALA A 82 1.99 2.88 -12.37
N SER A 83 1.62 2.36 -11.20
CA SER A 83 2.08 1.08 -10.67
C SER A 83 1.14 -0.05 -11.05
N ARG A 84 1.64 -1.29 -11.05
CA ARG A 84 0.82 -2.48 -11.32
C ARG A 84 -0.05 -2.83 -10.11
N VAL A 85 -1.25 -3.36 -10.39
CA VAL A 85 -2.11 -4.00 -9.39
C VAL A 85 -1.77 -5.49 -9.32
N VAL A 86 -1.75 -6.04 -8.11
CA VAL A 86 -1.50 -7.46 -7.84
C VAL A 86 -2.63 -7.96 -6.95
N VAL A 87 -3.23 -9.08 -7.35
CA VAL A 87 -4.27 -9.74 -6.55
C VAL A 87 -3.61 -10.77 -5.66
N VAL A 88 -3.88 -10.70 -4.36
CA VAL A 88 -3.34 -11.63 -3.36
C VAL A 88 -4.48 -12.44 -2.77
N LYS A 89 -4.36 -13.77 -2.79
CA LYS A 89 -5.28 -14.66 -2.10
C LYS A 89 -4.92 -14.69 -0.61
N LYS A 90 -5.68 -13.97 0.21
CA LYS A 90 -5.50 -14.02 1.67
C LYS A 90 -6.00 -15.35 2.22
N LEU A 91 -5.24 -15.94 3.15
CA LEU A 91 -5.65 -17.15 3.86
C LEU A 91 -6.82 -16.79 4.79
N GLN A 92 -7.93 -17.54 4.74
CA GLN A 92 -9.18 -17.18 5.42
C GLN A 92 -9.09 -17.04 6.95
N ALA A 93 -8.10 -17.67 7.60
CA ALA A 93 -7.85 -17.50 9.03
C ALA A 93 -7.59 -16.02 9.40
N GLN A 94 -6.83 -15.30 8.57
CA GLN A 94 -6.49 -13.89 8.84
C GLN A 94 -7.65 -12.93 8.56
N VAL A 95 -8.58 -13.33 7.68
CA VAL A 95 -9.75 -12.51 7.34
C VAL A 95 -10.79 -12.55 8.46
N LYS A 96 -10.94 -13.69 9.15
CA LYS A 96 -11.85 -13.82 10.30
C LYS A 96 -11.40 -13.01 11.52
N ASP A 97 -10.10 -12.87 11.74
CA ASP A 97 -9.59 -12.09 12.87
C ASP A 97 -9.85 -10.60 12.65
N GLY A 98 -9.52 -10.07 11.48
CA GLY A 98 -9.78 -8.66 11.15
C GLY A 98 -11.27 -8.30 11.07
N LEU A 99 -12.17 -9.23 10.72
CA LEU A 99 -13.62 -8.98 10.72
C LEU A 99 -14.16 -8.82 12.15
N ARG A 100 -13.68 -9.64 13.10
CA ARG A 100 -14.06 -9.56 14.51
C ARG A 100 -13.60 -8.23 15.12
N ASP A 101 -12.36 -7.86 14.86
CA ASP A 101 -11.80 -6.60 15.35
C ASP A 101 -12.54 -5.37 14.79
N ALA A 102 -13.00 -5.44 13.54
CA ALA A 102 -13.78 -4.37 12.91
C ALA A 102 -15.22 -4.27 13.45
N GLU A 103 -15.89 -5.39 13.72
CA GLU A 103 -17.21 -5.40 14.36
C GLU A 103 -17.12 -4.89 15.81
N GLU A 104 -16.11 -5.31 16.57
CA GLU A 104 -15.89 -4.82 17.94
C GLU A 104 -15.58 -3.32 17.97
N ALA A 105 -14.74 -2.83 17.05
CA ALA A 105 -14.45 -1.41 16.92
C ALA A 105 -15.68 -0.58 16.52
N LYS A 106 -16.57 -1.13 15.70
CA LYS A 106 -17.83 -0.47 15.31
C LYS A 106 -18.83 -0.45 16.48
N ALA A 107 -18.94 -1.55 17.23
CA ALA A 107 -19.79 -1.62 18.42
C ALA A 107 -19.31 -0.72 19.56
N ALA A 108 -17.99 -0.51 19.69
CA ALA A 108 -17.42 0.42 20.68
C ALA A 108 -17.70 1.89 20.35
N LYS A 109 -17.75 2.25 19.05
CA LYS A 109 -18.09 3.61 18.60
C LYS A 109 -19.57 3.95 18.72
N GLU A 110 -20.47 2.96 18.74
CA GLU A 110 -21.92 3.16 18.90
C GLU A 110 -22.35 3.32 20.37
N LYS A 111 -21.44 3.02 21.32
CA LYS A 111 -21.68 3.11 22.77
C LYS A 111 -21.09 4.37 23.43
N LEU A 112 -20.59 5.32 22.65
CA LEU A 112 -20.07 6.62 23.10
C LEU A 112 -20.98 7.74 22.60
#